data_AF-A0A7C6DEG2-F1
#
_entry.id   AF-A0A7C6DEG2-F1
#
_cell.length_a   1.000
_cell.length_b   1.000
_cell.length_c   1.000
_cell.angle_alpha   90.00
_cell.angle_beta   90.00
_cell.angle_gamma   90.00
#
_symmetry.space_group_name_H-M   'P 1'
#
loop_
_entity.id
_entity.type
_entity.pdbx_description
1 polymer ?
#
loop_
_entity_poly.entity_id
_entity_poly.type
_entity_poly.pdbx_seq_one_letter_code
_entity_poly.pdbx_strand_id
1 'polypeptide(L)'
;MTVAIVLVATLAAPIITNTISSNIMISPFISALMLGAIYTNFINKETYAYETSIINNFTPPLITAFFVIAGAELDVTKLGDFGLYALLYVVAHAGGKFIGAYFGSRLDKNNPDTVKKFLPTACLTQGGFEIFLAASVGTLWFVTGSADAQATLIKNIVLTSVLIFEFFAPMLLVKSLKGAGEAQEHVEIECEKV
;
A
#
# COMPACT_ATOMS: atom_id res chain seq x y z
N MET A 1 -21.20 -21.46 5.78
CA MET A 1 -19.72 -21.42 5.90
C MET A 1 -19.40 -20.72 7.21
N THR A 2 -18.78 -21.40 8.19
CA THR A 2 -18.47 -20.78 9.49
C THR A 2 -17.42 -19.69 9.31
N VAL A 3 -17.51 -18.56 10.04
CA VAL A 3 -16.57 -17.42 9.96
C VAL A 3 -15.10 -17.84 9.98
N ALA A 4 -14.76 -18.83 10.82
CA ALA A 4 -13.41 -19.37 10.90
C ALA A 4 -12.90 -19.97 9.57
N ILE A 5 -13.76 -20.64 8.81
CA ILE A 5 -13.41 -21.25 7.51
C ILE A 5 -13.09 -20.17 6.50
N VAL A 6 -13.89 -19.09 6.48
CA VAL A 6 -13.66 -17.93 5.60
C VAL A 6 -12.30 -17.33 5.88
N LEU A 7 -12.02 -17.03 7.15
CA LEU A 7 -10.77 -16.39 7.54
C LEU A 7 -9.55 -17.25 7.19
N VAL A 8 -9.61 -18.55 7.48
CA VAL A 8 -8.53 -19.49 7.15
C VAL A 8 -8.32 -19.56 5.63
N ALA A 9 -9.39 -19.65 4.84
CA ALA A 9 -9.28 -19.71 3.38
C ALA A 9 -8.67 -18.41 2.81
N THR A 10 -9.14 -17.24 3.27
CA THR A 10 -8.64 -15.94 2.81
C THR A 10 -7.17 -15.71 3.18
N LEU A 11 -6.71 -16.18 4.35
CA LEU A 11 -5.31 -16.04 4.76
C LEU A 11 -4.40 -17.10 4.10
N ALA A 12 -4.91 -18.32 3.90
CA ALA A 12 -4.14 -19.39 3.28
C ALA A 12 -3.86 -19.13 1.80
N ALA A 13 -4.81 -18.53 1.07
CA ALA A 13 -4.67 -18.35 -0.37
C ALA A 13 -3.47 -17.47 -0.77
N PRO A 14 -3.23 -16.28 -0.19
CA PRO A 14 -2.02 -15.48 -0.46
C PRO A 14 -0.72 -16.19 -0.07
N ILE A 15 -0.71 -16.99 1.01
CA ILE A 15 0.48 -17.74 1.45
C ILE A 15 0.84 -18.84 0.45
N ILE A 16 -0.17 -19.56 -0.05
CA ILE A 16 0.01 -20.59 -1.08
C ILE A 16 0.49 -19.92 -2.38
N THR A 17 -0.15 -18.82 -2.80
CA THR A 17 0.25 -18.06 -3.99
C THR A 17 1.66 -17.53 -3.87
N ASN A 18 2.10 -17.06 -2.70
CA ASN A 18 3.48 -16.64 -2.46
C ASN A 18 4.45 -17.80 -2.68
N THR A 19 4.17 -18.96 -2.08
CA THR A 19 5.00 -20.17 -2.24
C THR A 19 5.08 -20.62 -3.69
N ILE A 20 3.97 -20.62 -4.43
CA ILE A 20 3.97 -21.01 -5.85
C ILE A 20 4.76 -19.97 -6.67
N SER A 21 4.49 -18.69 -6.46
CA SER A 21 5.10 -17.59 -7.22
C SER A 21 6.61 -17.52 -7.06
N SER A 22 7.11 -17.75 -5.85
CA SER A 22 8.56 -17.76 -5.57
C SER A 22 9.28 -18.91 -6.29
N ASN A 23 8.63 -20.08 -6.44
CA ASN A 23 9.19 -21.21 -7.17
C ASN A 23 9.25 -20.99 -8.69
N ILE A 24 8.34 -20.16 -9.24
CA ILE A 24 8.29 -19.83 -10.68
C ILE A 24 8.93 -18.47 -11.00
N MET A 25 9.64 -17.86 -10.05
CA MET A 25 10.32 -16.56 -10.19
C MET A 25 9.40 -15.39 -10.58
N ILE A 26 8.12 -15.45 -10.20
CA ILE A 26 7.16 -14.34 -10.37
C ILE A 26 7.07 -13.57 -9.04
N SER A 27 6.87 -12.25 -9.13
CA SER A 27 6.66 -11.40 -7.94
C SER A 27 5.46 -11.91 -7.12
N PRO A 28 5.69 -12.36 -5.86
CA PRO A 28 4.59 -12.85 -5.02
C PRO A 28 3.49 -11.82 -4.77
N PHE A 29 3.86 -10.54 -4.76
CA PHE A 29 2.93 -9.45 -4.51
C PHE A 29 1.95 -9.26 -5.67
N ILE A 30 2.46 -9.21 -6.90
CA ILE A 30 1.61 -9.08 -8.10
C ILE A 30 0.69 -10.30 -8.20
N SER A 31 1.21 -11.50 -7.92
CA SER A 31 0.41 -12.72 -7.91
C SER A 31 -0.73 -12.68 -6.88
N ALA A 32 -0.47 -12.16 -5.67
CA ALA A 32 -1.51 -12.01 -4.65
C ALA A 32 -2.59 -11.00 -5.06
N LEU A 33 -2.20 -9.86 -5.65
CA LEU A 33 -3.15 -8.88 -6.19
C LEU A 33 -3.98 -9.46 -7.34
N MET A 34 -3.34 -10.19 -8.26
CA MET A 34 -4.01 -10.85 -9.37
C MET A 34 -4.99 -11.92 -8.88
N LEU A 35 -4.62 -12.72 -7.86
CA LEU A 35 -5.53 -13.68 -7.25
C LEU A 35 -6.76 -12.98 -6.67
N GLY A 36 -6.57 -11.90 -5.91
CA GLY A 36 -7.68 -11.10 -5.36
C GLY A 36 -8.58 -10.51 -6.45
N ALA A 37 -7.98 -9.98 -7.53
CA ALA A 37 -8.71 -9.46 -8.67
C ALA A 37 -9.52 -10.57 -9.37
N ILE A 38 -8.95 -11.74 -9.64
CA ILE A 38 -9.66 -12.87 -10.24
C ILE A 38 -10.79 -13.32 -9.30
N TYR A 39 -10.51 -13.50 -8.02
CA TYR A 39 -11.50 -13.96 -7.03
C TYR A 39 -12.73 -13.05 -6.97
N THR A 40 -12.51 -11.73 -6.86
CA THR A 40 -13.56 -10.73 -6.77
C THR A 40 -14.41 -10.62 -8.05
N ASN A 41 -13.86 -10.94 -9.21
CA ASN A 41 -14.60 -10.93 -10.48
C ASN A 41 -15.45 -12.20 -10.71
N PHE A 42 -15.10 -13.33 -10.09
CA PHE A 42 -15.77 -14.61 -10.30
C PHE A 42 -16.80 -14.98 -9.22
N ILE A 43 -16.73 -14.36 -8.05
CA ILE A 43 -17.61 -14.67 -6.93
C ILE A 43 -18.97 -13.97 -7.03
N ASN A 44 -20.00 -14.59 -6.46
CA ASN A 44 -21.32 -13.98 -6.32
C ASN A 44 -21.28 -12.78 -5.36
N LYS A 45 -22.09 -11.75 -5.64
CA LYS A 45 -22.14 -10.50 -4.86
C LYS A 45 -22.49 -10.71 -3.38
N GLU A 46 -23.40 -11.64 -3.09
CA GLU A 46 -23.80 -11.94 -1.71
C GLU A 46 -22.65 -12.54 -0.89
N THR A 47 -21.92 -13.48 -1.48
CA THR A 47 -20.75 -14.09 -0.85
C THR A 47 -19.63 -13.06 -0.70
N TYR A 48 -19.38 -12.24 -1.71
CA TYR A 48 -18.42 -11.14 -1.64
C TYR A 48 -18.71 -10.19 -0.48
N ALA A 49 -19.97 -9.75 -0.31
CA ALA A 49 -20.34 -8.84 0.76
C ALA A 49 -20.13 -9.46 2.16
N TYR A 50 -20.50 -10.73 2.31
CA TYR A 50 -20.31 -11.46 3.56
C TYR A 50 -18.83 -11.62 3.92
N GLU A 51 -18.01 -12.09 2.97
CA GLU A 51 -16.58 -12.30 3.21
C GLU A 51 -15.83 -11.00 3.43
N THR A 52 -16.14 -9.95 2.66
CA THR A 52 -15.54 -8.62 2.82
C THR A 52 -15.85 -8.02 4.18
N SER A 53 -17.08 -8.21 4.70
CA SER A 53 -17.44 -7.75 6.05
C SER A 53 -16.59 -8.44 7.13
N ILE A 54 -16.34 -9.74 6.99
CA ILE A 54 -15.47 -10.48 7.92
C ILE A 54 -14.02 -9.96 7.83
N ILE A 55 -13.50 -9.81 6.61
CA ILE A 55 -12.13 -9.33 6.37
C ILE A 55 -11.95 -7.92 6.93
N ASN A 56 -12.88 -7.00 6.68
CA ASN A 56 -12.80 -5.61 7.15
C ASN A 56 -12.76 -5.49 8.67
N ASN A 57 -13.31 -6.45 9.41
CA ASN A 57 -13.21 -6.49 10.87
C ASN A 57 -11.85 -7.05 11.35
N PHE A 58 -11.19 -7.89 10.55
CA PHE A 58 -9.92 -8.53 10.89
C PHE A 58 -8.69 -7.76 10.40
N THR A 59 -8.82 -6.98 9.31
CA THR A 59 -7.72 -6.21 8.71
C THR A 59 -7.14 -5.13 9.63
N PRO A 60 -7.92 -4.33 10.39
CA PRO A 60 -7.36 -3.21 11.16
C PRO A 60 -6.32 -3.62 12.22
N PRO A 61 -6.53 -4.67 13.02
CA PRO A 61 -5.49 -5.18 13.93
C PRO A 61 -4.20 -5.58 13.22
N LEU A 62 -4.30 -6.22 12.04
CA LEU A 62 -3.15 -6.66 11.27
C LEU A 62 -2.35 -5.46 10.71
N ILE A 63 -3.04 -4.47 10.14
CA ILE A 63 -2.41 -3.23 9.67
C ILE A 63 -1.74 -2.49 10.84
N THR A 64 -2.42 -2.41 11.99
CA THR A 64 -1.87 -1.77 13.18
C THR A 64 -0.59 -2.47 13.65
N ALA A 65 -0.61 -3.79 13.78
CA ALA A 65 0.57 -4.57 14.16
C ALA A 65 1.72 -4.38 13.16
N PHE A 66 1.42 -4.40 11.87
CA PHE A 66 2.40 -4.17 10.81
C PHE A 66 3.10 -2.80 10.94
N PHE A 67 2.34 -1.72 11.09
CA PHE A 67 2.90 -0.37 11.25
C PHE A 67 3.62 -0.17 12.58
N VAL A 68 3.16 -0.81 13.67
CA VAL A 68 3.87 -0.77 14.96
C VAL A 68 5.23 -1.46 14.86
N ILE A 69 5.29 -2.63 14.22
CA ILE A 69 6.57 -3.34 14.01
C ILE A 69 7.49 -2.52 13.10
N ALA A 70 6.98 -2.01 11.99
CA ALA A 70 7.76 -1.17 11.08
C ALA A 70 8.29 0.11 11.76
N GLY A 71 7.48 0.73 12.62
CA GLY A 71 7.89 1.86 13.44
C GLY A 71 8.93 1.49 14.51
N ALA A 72 8.84 0.31 15.11
CA ALA A 72 9.82 -0.19 16.08
C ALA A 72 11.17 -0.53 15.44
N GLU A 73 11.18 -0.91 14.16
CA GLU A 73 12.40 -1.15 13.39
C GLU A 73 13.11 0.13 12.93
N LEU A 74 12.44 1.29 12.99
CA LEU A 74 13.00 2.57 12.58
C LEU A 74 14.00 3.10 13.63
N ASP A 75 15.28 3.12 13.28
CA ASP A 75 16.33 3.71 14.11
C ASP A 75 16.37 5.24 13.95
N VAL A 76 15.56 5.94 14.75
CA VAL A 76 15.49 7.41 14.76
C VAL A 76 16.77 8.10 15.22
N THR A 77 17.68 7.38 15.90
CA THR A 77 18.93 7.97 16.40
C THR A 77 19.92 8.26 15.28
N LYS A 78 19.82 7.51 14.17
CA LYS A 78 20.66 7.66 12.98
C LYS A 78 20.03 8.53 11.91
N LEU A 79 18.87 9.14 12.19
CA LEU A 79 18.13 9.96 11.23
C LEU A 79 18.95 11.16 10.72
N GLY A 80 19.90 11.66 11.53
CA GLY A 80 20.85 12.69 11.10
C GLY A 80 21.82 12.22 10.01
N ASP A 81 22.19 10.94 10.00
CA ASP A 81 23.19 10.39 9.08
C ASP A 81 22.61 10.12 7.69
N PHE A 82 21.35 9.67 7.63
CA PHE A 82 20.68 9.31 6.38
C PHE A 82 19.51 10.22 6.00
N GLY A 83 19.16 11.21 6.82
CA GLY A 83 18.01 12.08 6.62
C GLY A 83 18.04 12.85 5.31
N LEU A 84 19.22 13.26 4.84
CA LEU A 84 19.36 13.89 3.52
C LEU A 84 19.03 12.91 2.39
N TYR A 85 19.46 11.66 2.48
CA TYR A 85 19.11 10.62 1.50
C TYR A 85 17.61 10.30 1.53
N ALA A 86 17.00 10.27 2.71
CA ALA A 86 15.55 10.12 2.86
C ALA A 86 14.78 11.28 2.22
N LEU A 87 15.22 12.53 2.44
CA LEU A 87 14.61 13.70 1.81
C LEU A 87 14.75 13.67 0.28
N LEU A 88 15.94 13.36 -0.23
CA LEU A 88 16.18 13.23 -1.67
C LEU A 88 15.31 12.13 -2.28
N TYR A 89 15.19 10.98 -1.61
CA TYR A 89 14.30 9.90 -2.03
C TYR A 89 12.84 10.35 -2.05
N VAL A 90 12.34 11.03 -1.01
CA VAL A 90 10.96 11.55 -0.96
C VAL A 90 10.69 12.50 -2.13
N VAL A 91 11.58 13.45 -2.39
CA VAL A 91 11.41 14.45 -3.47
C VAL A 91 11.47 13.78 -4.84
N ALA A 92 12.44 12.89 -5.07
CA ALA A 92 12.56 12.16 -6.32
C ALA A 92 11.35 11.25 -6.57
N HIS A 93 10.89 10.54 -5.52
CA HIS A 93 9.76 9.63 -5.59
C HIS A 93 8.43 10.36 -5.82
N ALA A 94 8.14 11.41 -5.03
CA ALA A 94 6.96 12.25 -5.22
C ALA A 94 6.98 12.93 -6.59
N GLY A 95 8.12 13.55 -6.95
CA GLY A 95 8.30 14.26 -8.21
C GLY A 95 8.09 13.33 -9.41
N GLY A 96 8.69 12.13 -9.38
CA GLY A 96 8.52 11.13 -10.43
C GLY A 96 7.07 10.69 -10.61
N LYS A 97 6.36 10.35 -9.53
CA LYS A 97 4.93 9.98 -9.58
C LYS A 97 4.07 11.14 -10.07
N PHE A 98 4.32 12.36 -9.58
CA PHE A 98 3.57 13.55 -9.98
C PHE A 98 3.75 13.84 -11.47
N ILE A 99 4.99 13.87 -11.95
CA ILE A 99 5.34 14.14 -13.35
C ILE A 99 4.75 13.04 -14.25
N GLY A 100 4.91 11.78 -13.86
CA GLY A 100 4.38 10.63 -14.59
C GLY A 100 2.85 10.67 -14.72
N ALA A 101 2.13 10.95 -13.63
CA ALA A 101 0.68 11.09 -13.65
C ALA A 101 0.22 12.36 -14.40
N TYR A 102 0.98 13.45 -14.30
CA TYR A 102 0.69 14.70 -15.00
C TYR A 102 0.74 14.52 -16.52
N PHE A 103 1.81 13.92 -17.03
CA PHE A 103 1.94 13.63 -18.45
C PHE A 103 1.01 12.49 -18.86
N GLY A 104 0.93 11.39 -18.09
CA GLY A 104 0.08 10.24 -18.38
C GLY A 104 -1.40 10.61 -18.55
N SER A 105 -1.94 11.45 -17.66
CA SER A 105 -3.33 11.93 -17.78
C SER A 105 -3.58 12.87 -18.97
N ARG A 106 -2.54 13.50 -19.52
CA ARG A 106 -2.63 14.46 -20.63
C ARG A 106 -2.26 13.89 -22.00
N LEU A 107 -1.68 12.70 -22.03
CA LEU A 107 -1.39 11.99 -23.28
C LEU A 107 -2.70 11.62 -24.02
N ASP A 108 -3.73 11.21 -23.28
CA ASP A 108 -5.07 11.01 -23.85
C ASP A 108 -5.89 12.30 -23.74
N LYS A 109 -6.33 12.80 -24.90
CA LYS A 109 -7.16 14.01 -24.99
C LYS A 109 -8.55 13.78 -24.41
N ASN A 110 -9.05 12.54 -24.42
CA ASN A 110 -10.39 12.18 -23.98
C ASN A 110 -10.53 12.13 -22.45
N ASN A 111 -9.42 12.20 -21.71
CA ASN A 111 -9.48 12.20 -20.25
C ASN A 111 -10.24 13.43 -19.72
N PRO A 112 -11.16 13.26 -18.75
CA PRO A 112 -11.82 14.37 -18.07
C PRO A 112 -10.83 15.33 -17.42
N ASP A 113 -11.18 16.62 -17.37
CA ASP A 113 -10.34 17.64 -16.71
C ASP A 113 -10.17 17.39 -15.21
N THR A 114 -11.13 16.71 -14.58
CA THR A 114 -11.03 16.23 -13.20
C THR A 114 -9.85 15.28 -13.01
N VAL A 115 -9.73 14.27 -13.89
CA VAL A 115 -8.60 13.30 -13.86
C VAL A 115 -7.28 14.03 -14.10
N LYS A 116 -7.21 14.90 -15.12
CA LYS A 116 -5.99 15.67 -15.42
C LYS A 116 -5.53 16.56 -14.26
N LYS A 117 -6.47 17.05 -13.46
CA LYS A 117 -6.21 17.97 -12.34
C LYS A 117 -5.86 17.24 -11.04
N PHE A 118 -6.57 16.16 -10.71
CA PHE A 118 -6.49 15.53 -9.39
C PHE A 118 -5.69 14.22 -9.36
N LEU A 119 -5.48 13.55 -10.50
CA LEU A 119 -4.68 12.32 -10.56
C LEU A 119 -3.23 12.53 -10.06
N PRO A 120 -2.51 13.61 -10.43
CA PRO A 120 -1.11 13.78 -10.01
C PRO A 120 -0.93 13.86 -8.50
N THR A 121 -1.88 14.47 -7.79
CA THR A 121 -1.86 14.57 -6.32
C THR A 121 -2.42 13.34 -5.63
N ALA A 122 -3.40 12.65 -6.25
CA ALA A 122 -3.95 11.40 -5.73
C ALA A 122 -2.94 10.26 -5.75
N CYS A 123 -2.05 10.21 -6.76
CA CYS A 123 -1.03 9.16 -6.89
C CYS A 123 0.18 9.32 -5.96
N LEU A 124 0.27 10.39 -5.16
CA LEU A 124 1.38 10.60 -4.22
C LEU A 124 1.30 9.71 -2.97
N THR A 125 0.30 8.84 -2.89
CA THR A 125 0.20 7.84 -1.82
C THR A 125 1.36 6.86 -1.88
N GLN A 126 1.87 6.55 -0.69
CA GLN A 126 2.88 5.54 -0.42
C GLN A 126 2.37 4.76 0.80
N GLY A 127 2.68 3.47 0.93
CA GLY A 127 2.11 2.69 2.03
C GLY A 127 2.97 1.52 2.46
N GLY A 128 2.29 0.49 2.97
CA GLY A 128 2.95 -0.68 3.55
C GLY A 128 3.67 -1.59 2.55
N PHE A 129 3.38 -1.46 1.25
CA PHE A 129 4.05 -2.28 0.24
C PHE A 129 5.55 -1.95 0.14
N GLU A 130 5.90 -0.66 0.17
CA GLU A 130 7.28 -0.21 0.12
C GLU A 130 8.09 -0.69 1.34
N ILE A 131 7.46 -0.69 2.52
CA ILE A 131 8.06 -1.24 3.76
C ILE A 131 8.36 -2.73 3.58
N PHE A 132 7.40 -3.51 3.07
CA PHE A 132 7.57 -4.94 2.83
C PHE A 132 8.71 -5.22 1.84
N LEU A 133 8.77 -4.47 0.74
CA LEU A 133 9.81 -4.63 -0.26
C LEU A 133 11.20 -4.29 0.32
N ALA A 134 11.30 -3.21 1.09
CA ALA A 134 12.54 -2.85 1.77
C ALA A 134 13.01 -3.91 2.78
N ALA A 135 12.08 -4.54 3.51
CA ALA A 135 12.39 -5.67 4.38
C ALA A 135 12.89 -6.90 3.60
N SER A 136 12.31 -7.15 2.41
CA SER A 136 12.72 -8.28 1.56
C SER A 136 14.09 -8.08 0.88
N VAL A 137 14.56 -6.84 0.70
CA VAL A 137 15.90 -6.57 0.19
C VAL A 137 16.97 -7.12 1.14
N GLY A 138 16.75 -7.04 2.45
CA GLY A 138 17.67 -7.61 3.44
C GLY A 138 17.82 -9.14 3.33
N THR A 139 16.76 -9.85 2.95
CA THR A 139 16.79 -11.31 2.79
C THR A 139 17.37 -11.76 1.45
N LEU A 140 17.16 -11.01 0.36
CA LEU A 140 17.78 -11.27 -0.95
C LEU A 140 19.31 -11.07 -0.93
N TRP A 141 19.77 -10.07 -0.18
CA TRP A 141 21.17 -9.68 -0.12
C TRP A 141 22.05 -10.62 0.72
N PHE A 142 21.45 -11.39 1.63
CA PHE A 142 22.11 -12.49 2.35
C PHE A 142 22.70 -13.55 1.39
N VAL A 143 22.14 -13.68 0.18
CA VAL A 143 22.60 -14.62 -0.85
C VAL A 143 23.85 -14.11 -1.59
N THR A 144 24.10 -12.79 -1.62
CA THR A 144 25.18 -12.17 -2.40
C THR A 144 26.44 -11.80 -1.62
N GLY A 145 26.49 -12.07 -0.31
CA GLY A 145 27.73 -12.08 0.48
C GLY A 145 28.42 -10.73 0.71
N SER A 146 27.70 -9.61 0.60
CA SER A 146 28.21 -8.27 0.95
C SER A 146 27.25 -7.56 1.90
N ALA A 147 27.61 -6.36 2.38
CA ALA A 147 27.20 -5.63 3.59
C ALA A 147 25.71 -5.48 4.02
N ASP A 148 25.30 -6.20 5.07
CA ASP A 148 24.08 -5.98 5.90
C ASP A 148 23.77 -4.50 6.23
N ALA A 149 24.83 -3.68 6.33
CA ALA A 149 24.74 -2.24 6.53
C ALA A 149 24.00 -1.49 5.42
N GLN A 150 24.15 -1.88 4.15
CA GLN A 150 23.49 -1.21 3.02
C GLN A 150 21.99 -1.52 2.98
N ALA A 151 21.62 -2.77 3.24
CA ALA A 151 20.22 -3.17 3.35
C ALA A 151 19.51 -2.42 4.50
N THR A 152 20.19 -2.30 5.65
CA THR A 152 19.70 -1.53 6.80
C THR A 152 19.52 -0.05 6.45
N LEU A 153 20.48 0.55 5.73
CA LEU A 153 20.40 1.95 5.29
C LEU A 153 19.22 2.17 4.33
N ILE A 154 19.03 1.30 3.33
CA ILE A 154 17.88 1.38 2.40
C ILE A 154 16.56 1.24 3.18
N LYS A 155 16.48 0.26 4.09
CA LYS A 155 15.29 0.06 4.93
C LYS A 155 14.95 1.31 5.72
N ASN A 156 15.93 1.94 6.36
CA ASN A 156 15.71 3.15 7.15
C ASN A 156 15.30 4.35 6.29
N ILE A 157 15.88 4.50 5.10
CA ILE A 157 15.47 5.53 4.12
C ILE A 157 14.01 5.33 3.72
N VAL A 158 13.62 4.11 3.36
CA VAL A 158 12.25 3.80 2.92
C VAL A 158 11.26 3.96 4.07
N LEU A 159 11.55 3.44 5.26
CA LEU A 159 10.70 3.59 6.45
C LEU A 159 10.46 5.08 6.78
N THR A 160 11.52 5.89 6.75
CA THR A 160 11.42 7.34 6.99
C THR A 160 10.59 8.03 5.92
N SER A 161 10.77 7.66 4.65
CA SER A 161 9.95 8.18 3.55
C SER A 161 8.48 7.82 3.74
N VAL A 162 8.18 6.55 4.03
CA VAL A 162 6.80 6.09 4.26
C VAL A 162 6.18 6.85 5.44
N LEU A 163 6.92 7.07 6.53
CA LEU A 163 6.43 7.87 7.66
C LEU A 163 6.01 9.29 7.24
N ILE A 164 6.83 9.95 6.41
CA ILE A 164 6.51 11.29 5.89
C ILE A 164 5.25 11.23 5.01
N PHE A 165 5.19 10.28 4.06
CA PHE A 165 4.04 10.16 3.17
C PHE A 165 2.77 9.74 3.90
N GLU A 166 2.82 8.88 4.89
CA GLU A 166 1.61 8.46 5.63
C GLU A 166 0.97 9.64 6.37
N PHE A 167 1.76 10.65 6.76
CA PHE A 167 1.24 11.87 7.36
C PHE A 167 0.56 12.80 6.33
N PHE A 168 1.16 13.00 5.15
CA PHE A 168 0.68 13.97 4.15
C PHE A 168 -0.25 13.37 3.09
N ALA A 169 -0.01 12.13 2.69
CA ALA A 169 -0.68 11.50 1.56
C ALA A 169 -2.18 11.28 1.79
N PRO A 170 -2.69 10.84 2.96
CA PRO A 170 -4.13 10.75 3.20
C PRO A 170 -4.82 12.10 3.04
N MET A 171 -4.20 13.18 3.53
CA MET A 171 -4.72 14.54 3.39
C MET A 171 -4.80 14.96 1.91
N LEU A 172 -3.74 14.70 1.14
CA LEU A 172 -3.69 15.00 -0.29
C LEU A 172 -4.67 14.14 -1.09
N LEU A 173 -4.80 12.86 -0.75
CA LEU A 173 -5.71 11.93 -1.39
C LEU A 173 -7.16 12.35 -1.16
N VAL A 174 -7.57 12.60 0.09
CA VAL A 174 -8.93 13.03 0.42
C VAL A 174 -9.27 14.34 -0.28
N LYS A 175 -8.36 15.31 -0.30
CA LYS A 175 -8.56 16.57 -1.02
C LYS A 175 -8.71 16.35 -2.54
N SER A 176 -7.93 15.43 -3.10
CA SER A 176 -8.00 15.10 -4.53
C SER A 176 -9.30 14.40 -4.90
N LEU A 177 -9.74 13.41 -4.10
CA LEU A 177 -11.00 12.69 -4.31
C LEU A 177 -12.22 13.59 -4.12
N LYS A 178 -12.23 14.44 -3.08
CA LYS A 178 -13.28 15.46 -2.89
C LYS A 178 -13.29 16.46 -4.04
N GLY A 179 -12.12 16.91 -4.50
CA GLY A 179 -12.00 17.81 -5.64
C GLY A 179 -12.48 17.19 -6.95
N ALA A 180 -12.29 15.89 -7.13
CA ALA A 180 -12.77 15.12 -8.28
C ALA A 180 -14.28 14.79 -8.22
N GLY A 181 -14.92 14.97 -7.06
CA GLY A 181 -16.31 14.56 -6.83
C GLY A 181 -16.48 13.05 -6.62
N GLU A 182 -15.41 12.31 -6.34
CA GLU A 182 -15.39 10.85 -6.19
C GLU A 182 -15.46 10.40 -4.72
N ALA A 183 -15.28 11.32 -3.77
CA ALA A 183 -15.52 11.04 -2.36
C ALA A 183 -16.97 11.39 -1.99
N GLN A 184 -17.75 10.39 -1.56
CA GLN A 184 -19.04 10.60 -0.91
C GLN A 184 -18.81 10.84 0.58
N GLU A 185 -19.44 11.87 1.16
CA GLU A 185 -19.56 11.94 2.62
C GLU A 185 -20.44 10.77 3.08
N HIS A 186 -19.91 9.92 3.96
CA HIS A 186 -20.76 9.01 4.71
C HIS A 186 -21.69 9.87 5.56
N VAL A 187 -22.95 9.97 5.15
CA VAL A 187 -24.03 10.48 5.99
C VAL A 187 -24.10 9.51 7.17
N GLU A 188 -23.71 9.94 8.36
CA GLU A 188 -24.05 9.24 9.60
C GLU A 188 -25.57 9.12 9.62
N ILE A 189 -26.09 7.90 9.49
CA ILE A 189 -27.49 7.62 9.77
C ILE A 189 -27.62 7.79 11.28
N GLU A 190 -28.08 8.96 11.72
CA GLU A 190 -28.48 9.20 13.09
C GLU A 190 -29.51 8.13 13.45
N CYS A 191 -29.13 7.19 14.33
CA CYS A 191 -30.05 6.17 14.80
C CYS A 191 -31.25 6.87 15.45
N GLU A 192 -32.39 6.86 14.76
CA GLU A 192 -33.66 7.28 15.33
C GLU A 192 -33.90 6.42 16.58
N LYS A 193 -33.89 7.09 17.73
CA LYS A 193 -34.14 6.46 19.03
C LYS A 193 -35.58 5.96 19.03
N VAL A 194 -35.75 4.65 18.80
CA VAL A 194 -37.00 3.91 19.07
C VAL A 194 -37.03 3.52 20.54
#